data_AF-A0A348W9I1-F1
#
_entry.id   AF-A0A348W9I1-F1
#
_cell.length_a   1.000
_cell.length_b   1.000
_cell.length_c   1.000
_cell.angle_alpha   90.00
_cell.angle_beta   90.00
_cell.angle_gamma   90.00
#
_symmetry.space_group_name_H-M   'P 1'
#
loop_
_entity.id
_entity.type
_entity.pdbx_description
1 polymer ?
#
loop_
_entity_poly.entity_id
_entity_poly.type
_entity_poly.pdbx_seq_one_letter_code
_entity_poly.pdbx_strand_id
1 'polypeptide(L)' 'RESVDGKTLETWTAQELHEALEAREAVLIDVRSPAEYMLGHVAGSLLMPMADF' A
#
# COMPACT_ATOMS: atom_id res chain seq x y z
N ARG A 1 5.98 -2.24 -14.01
CA ARG A 1 4.88 -3.18 -14.30
C ARG A 1 5.42 -4.60 -14.29
N GLU A 2 4.91 -5.41 -13.39
CA GLU A 2 5.23 -6.82 -13.23
C GLU A 2 3.98 -7.64 -13.53
N SER A 3 4.11 -8.88 -14.01
CA SER A 3 2.97 -9.76 -14.26
C SER A 3 2.98 -10.92 -13.27
N VAL A 4 1.91 -11.07 -12.49
CA VAL A 4 1.73 -12.14 -11.49
C VAL A 4 0.36 -12.78 -11.72
N ASP A 5 0.34 -14.11 -11.89
CA ASP A 5 -0.89 -14.90 -12.13
C ASP A 5 -1.79 -14.36 -13.26
N GLY A 6 -1.17 -13.87 -14.33
CA GLY A 6 -1.88 -13.29 -15.49
C GLY A 6 -2.47 -11.90 -15.24
N LYS A 7 -2.20 -11.28 -14.08
CA LYS A 7 -2.57 -9.91 -13.75
C LYS A 7 -1.36 -8.99 -13.78
N THR A 8 -1.58 -7.73 -14.12
CA THR A 8 -0.53 -6.70 -14.10
C THR A 8 -0.49 -6.03 -12.73
N LEU A 9 0.66 -6.12 -12.07
CA LEU A 9 1.03 -5.28 -10.94
C LEU A 9 1.66 -3.99 -11.45
N GLU A 10 1.02 -2.88 -11.11
CA GLU A 10 1.55 -1.56 -11.37
C GLU A 10 2.44 -1.10 -10.23
N THR A 11 3.44 -0.29 -10.56
CA THR A 11 4.41 0.25 -9.60
C THR A 11 4.27 1.75 -9.67
N TRP A 12 4.09 2.39 -8.52
CA TRP A 12 3.90 3.84 -8.42
C TRP A 12 5.08 4.46 -7.69
N THR A 13 5.42 5.69 -8.07
CA THR A 13 6.28 6.56 -7.28
C THR A 13 5.54 7.07 -6.05
N ALA A 14 6.28 7.55 -5.04
CA ALA A 14 5.68 8.18 -3.86
C ALA A 14 4.85 9.43 -4.21
N GLN A 15 5.24 10.17 -5.25
CA GLN A 15 4.51 11.36 -5.69
C GLN A 15 3.17 11.00 -6.32
N GLU A 16 3.13 10.03 -7.24
CA GLU A 16 1.88 9.57 -7.85
C GLU A 16 0.90 9.04 -6.80
N LEU A 17 1.39 8.27 -5.82
CA LEU A 17 0.57 7.81 -4.70
C LEU A 17 0.03 8.98 -3.87
N HIS A 18 0.86 9.98 -3.56
CA HIS A 18 0.43 11.13 -2.78
C HIS A 18 -0.68 11.91 -3.49
N GLU A 19 -0.52 12.18 -4.79
CA GLU A 19 -1.53 12.88 -5.59
C GLU A 19 -2.86 12.12 -5.64
N ALA A 20 -2.83 10.80 -5.81
CA ALA A 20 -4.03 9.96 -5.81
C ALA A 20 -4.73 9.90 -4.43
N LEU A 21 -3.96 9.93 -3.33
CA LEU A 21 -4.50 9.97 -1.98
C LEU A 21 -5.19 11.31 -1.69
N GLU A 22 -4.59 12.43 -2.10
CA GLU A 22 -5.19 13.77 -1.97
C GLU A 22 -6.47 13.90 -2.82
N ALA A 23 -6.48 13.32 -4.02
CA ALA A 23 -7.65 13.28 -4.90
C ALA A 23 -8.75 12.30 -4.42
N ARG A 24 -8.48 11.50 -3.38
CA ARG A 24 -9.37 10.43 -2.88
C ARG A 24 -9.69 9.36 -3.94
N GLU A 25 -8.75 9.09 -4.82
CA GLU A 25 -8.86 8.08 -5.88
C GLU A 25 -8.21 6.74 -5.49
N ALA A 26 -7.45 6.72 -4.39
CA ALA A 26 -6.78 5.53 -3.88
C ALA A 26 -6.98 5.35 -2.37
N VAL A 27 -6.82 4.11 -1.91
CA VAL A 27 -6.69 3.73 -0.49
C VAL A 27 -5.35 3.01 -0.34
N LEU A 28 -4.59 3.35 0.71
CA LEU A 28 -3.32 2.72 1.00
C LEU A 28 -3.48 1.58 2.02
N ILE A 29 -3.17 0.36 1.61
CA ILE A 29 -3.14 -0.83 2.48
C ILE A 29 -1.70 -1.13 2.85
N ASP A 30 -1.41 -1.18 4.16
CA ASP A 30 -0.12 -1.60 4.69
C ASP A 30 -0.19 -3.07 5.06
N VAL A 31 0.52 -3.92 4.32
CA VAL A 31 0.47 -5.38 4.50
C VAL A 31 1.64 -5.93 5.32
N ARG A 32 2.44 -5.04 5.91
CA ARG A 32 3.57 -5.41 6.77
C ARG A 32 3.09 -5.99 8.11
N SER A 33 4.03 -6.47 8.92
CA SER A 33 3.68 -6.94 10.27
C SER A 33 3.18 -5.79 11.17
N PRO A 34 2.36 -6.10 12.19
CA PRO A 34 1.93 -5.08 13.16
C PRO A 34 3.11 -4.37 13.85
N ALA A 35 4.22 -5.09 14.10
CA ALA A 35 5.40 -4.50 14.74
C ALA A 35 6.06 -3.43 13.84
N GLU A 36 6.19 -3.68 12.54
CA GLU A 36 6.73 -2.71 11.57
C GLU A 36 5.82 -1.48 11.42
N TYR A 37 4.50 -1.69 11.37
CA TYR A 37 3.52 -0.60 11.29
C TYR A 37 3.56 0.31 12.52
N MET A 38 3.66 -0.29 13.71
CA MET A 38 3.72 0.44 14.99
C MET A 38 5.02 1.25 15.15
N LEU A 39 6.13 0.78 14.56
CA LEU A 39 7.40 1.53 14.54
C LEU A 39 7.30 2.76 13.63
N GLY A 40 6.50 2.69 12.57
CA GLY A 40 6.21 3.81 11.69
C GLY A 40 5.45 3.39 10.44
N HIS A 41 4.47 4.20 10.05
CA HIS A 41 3.65 3.97 8.86
C HIS A 41 3.23 5.30 8.23
N VAL A 42 2.75 5.23 7.00
CA VAL A 42 2.16 6.38 6.29
C VAL A 42 0.82 6.71 6.93
N ALA A 43 0.66 7.95 7.41
CA ALA A 43 -0.57 8.38 8.05
C ALA A 43 -1.79 8.14 7.13
N GLY A 44 -2.85 7.54 7.69
CA GLY A 44 -4.06 7.20 6.95
C GLY A 44 -4.03 5.84 6.23
N SER A 45 -2.91 5.11 6.24
CA SER A 45 -2.89 3.73 5.74
C SER A 45 -3.66 2.77 6.65
N LEU A 46 -4.30 1.76 6.04
CA LEU A 46 -5.02 0.71 6.75
C LEU A 46 -4.12 -0.52 6.89
N LEU A 47 -3.91 -1.00 8.12
CA LEU A 47 -3.13 -2.21 8.39
C LEU A 47 -3.94 -3.47 8.05
N MET A 48 -3.41 -4.32 7.16
CA MET A 48 -3.97 -5.64 6.80
C MET A 48 -2.81 -6.63 6.60
N PRO A 49 -2.24 -7.20 7.68
CA PRO A 49 -1.02 -8.01 7.60
C PRO A 49 -1.24 -9.28 6.77
N MET A 50 -0.34 -9.58 5.82
CA MET A 50 -0.46 -10.84 5.06
C MET A 50 -0.15 -12.08 5.90
N ALA A 51 0.62 -11.95 6.98
CA ALA A 51 0.98 -13.08 7.84
C ALA A 51 -0.25 -13.73 8.51
N ASP A 52 -1.41 -13.07 8.48
CA ASP A 52 -2.67 -13.56 9.02
C ASP A 52 -3.52 -14.34 7.97
N PHE A 53 -3.02 -14.53 6.73
CA PHE A 53 -3.66 -15.27 5.63
C PHE A 53 -2.91 -16.55 5.26
#